data_AF-A0A8D4BDP7-F1
#
_entry.id   AF-A0A8D4BDP7-F1
#
_cell.length_a   1.000
_cell.length_b   1.000
_cell.length_c   1.000
_cell.angle_alpha   90.00
_cell.angle_beta   90.00
_cell.angle_gamma   90.00
#
_symmetry.space_group_name_H-M   'P 1'
#
loop_
_entity.id
_entity.type
_entity.pdbx_description
1 polymer ?
#
loop_
_entity_poly.entity_id
_entity_poly.type
_entity_poly.pdbx_seq_one_letter_code
_entity_poly.pdbx_strand_id
1 'polypeptide(L)'
;MNPPSAPDIYKDVPGAEVVFNAVAGEKSYLWSRNLTATSVSALKSGDNIGMTFAVRCQYSSGSALPQGAETGAYWAANLVPPGETSLAPGLRWLFQAPTTATYKCRLSVTSYSSIINNDRQVTMRIPAGAELGRLAVGSGATRWTLPTASATTVARGTTATTLGYTYTPTDGKQTTIVQDANLTTCVAGSRICAGGTSAYQGTEAETWIEAQPQMPNGDPCGGPIKGPVAKWSIPDAKHHQAATNTLNITKTQLGGCTQIRASLKVKDTAGNPVYIHAGHASEQIAATHGLAYTL
;
A
#
# COMPACT_ATOMS: atom_id res chain seq x y z
N MET A 1 -6.84 -32.94 14.56
CA MET A 1 -7.88 -31.91 14.74
C MET A 1 -7.14 -30.58 14.79
N ASN A 2 -7.36 -29.70 13.81
CA ASN A 2 -6.79 -28.35 13.88
C ASN A 2 -7.53 -27.58 14.98
N PRO A 3 -6.83 -26.81 15.83
CA PRO A 3 -7.51 -25.95 16.79
C PRO A 3 -8.47 -25.02 16.03
N PRO A 4 -9.64 -24.68 16.60
CA PRO A 4 -10.52 -23.69 16.01
C PRO A 4 -9.72 -22.41 15.79
N SER A 5 -9.60 -21.97 14.54
CA SER A 5 -8.98 -20.70 14.20
C SER A 5 -9.67 -19.61 15.00
N ALA A 6 -8.88 -18.70 15.59
CA ALA A 6 -9.42 -17.51 16.25
C ALA A 6 -10.48 -16.84 15.36
N PRO A 7 -11.56 -16.29 15.94
CA PRO A 7 -12.63 -15.67 15.16
C PRO A 7 -12.05 -14.61 14.23
N ASP A 8 -12.52 -14.63 12.98
CA ASP A 8 -12.10 -13.67 11.96
C ASP A 8 -12.55 -12.27 12.35
N ILE A 9 -11.60 -11.44 12.82
CA ILE A 9 -11.87 -10.07 13.28
C ILE A 9 -12.19 -9.11 12.13
N TYR A 10 -12.04 -9.56 10.88
CA TYR A 10 -12.38 -8.78 9.70
C TYR A 10 -13.87 -8.91 9.36
N LYS A 11 -14.47 -7.80 8.96
CA LYS A 11 -15.81 -7.75 8.37
C LYS A 11 -15.69 -7.55 6.87
N ASP A 12 -16.39 -8.35 6.09
CA ASP A 12 -16.39 -8.20 4.63
C ASP A 12 -17.14 -6.94 4.20
N VAL A 13 -16.66 -6.30 3.15
CA VAL A 13 -17.34 -5.20 2.48
C VAL A 13 -18.37 -5.81 1.51
N PRO A 14 -19.68 -5.60 1.73
CA PRO A 14 -20.71 -6.22 0.91
C PRO A 14 -20.56 -5.85 -0.57
N GLY A 15 -20.66 -6.84 -1.46
CA GLY A 15 -20.59 -6.67 -2.91
C GLY A 15 -19.18 -6.46 -3.48
N ALA A 16 -18.15 -6.38 -2.64
CA ALA A 16 -16.77 -6.16 -3.08
C ALA A 16 -15.97 -7.47 -3.17
N GLU A 17 -16.51 -8.45 -3.89
CA GLU A 17 -15.88 -9.74 -4.13
C GLU A 17 -15.68 -10.03 -5.63
N VAL A 18 -14.66 -10.83 -5.94
CA VAL A 18 -14.44 -11.40 -7.27
C VAL A 18 -14.24 -12.90 -7.15
N VAL A 19 -14.81 -13.63 -8.11
CA VAL A 19 -14.62 -15.07 -8.26
C VAL A 19 -14.02 -15.32 -9.63
N PHE A 20 -12.95 -16.11 -9.69
CA PHE A 20 -12.26 -16.39 -10.95
C PHE A 20 -11.56 -17.75 -10.93
N ASN A 21 -11.42 -18.33 -12.12
CA ASN A 21 -10.56 -19.50 -12.34
C ASN A 21 -9.14 -19.02 -12.61
N ALA A 22 -8.16 -19.72 -12.07
CA ALA A 22 -6.75 -19.50 -12.35
C ALA A 22 -6.00 -20.82 -12.35
N VAL A 23 -5.01 -20.96 -13.24
CA VAL A 23 -4.09 -22.12 -13.23
C VAL A 23 -2.97 -21.91 -12.22
N ALA A 24 -2.33 -22.99 -11.78
CA ALA A 24 -1.19 -22.91 -10.86
C ALA A 24 -0.10 -21.96 -11.40
N GLY A 25 0.34 -21.01 -10.56
CA GLY A 25 1.32 -19.99 -10.91
C GLY A 25 0.78 -18.76 -11.65
N GLU A 26 -0.49 -18.77 -12.08
CA GLU A 26 -1.11 -17.59 -12.70
C GLU A 26 -1.12 -16.41 -11.73
N LYS A 27 -0.76 -15.23 -12.23
CA LYS A 27 -0.72 -14.00 -11.45
C LYS A 27 -1.92 -13.12 -11.78
N SER A 28 -2.59 -12.63 -10.75
CA SER A 28 -3.72 -11.72 -10.86
C SER A 28 -3.44 -10.47 -10.05
N TYR A 29 -3.46 -9.32 -10.73
CA TYR A 29 -3.48 -8.03 -10.07
C TYR A 29 -4.89 -7.75 -9.55
N LEU A 30 -5.00 -7.54 -8.24
CA LEU A 30 -6.22 -7.20 -7.53
C LEU A 30 -6.11 -5.78 -6.97
N TRP A 31 -7.15 -4.97 -7.10
CA TRP A 31 -7.15 -3.61 -6.53
C TRP A 31 -8.55 -3.15 -6.13
N SER A 32 -8.63 -2.33 -5.09
CA SER A 32 -9.91 -1.71 -4.70
C SER A 32 -10.27 -0.54 -5.62
N ARG A 33 -11.56 -0.36 -5.89
CA ARG A 33 -12.13 0.84 -6.52
C ARG A 33 -13.26 1.37 -5.64
N ASN A 34 -13.44 2.69 -5.63
CA ASN A 34 -14.51 3.38 -4.89
C ASN A 34 -14.57 3.05 -3.38
N LEU A 35 -13.50 2.47 -2.81
CA LEU A 35 -13.44 2.11 -1.40
C LEU A 35 -13.18 3.37 -0.59
N THR A 36 -14.14 3.73 0.26
CA THR A 36 -14.02 4.82 1.23
C THR A 36 -14.58 4.37 2.57
N ALA A 37 -14.10 4.95 3.65
CA ALA A 37 -14.72 4.84 4.96
C ALA A 37 -14.88 6.23 5.54
N THR A 38 -16.08 6.59 5.98
CA THR A 38 -16.40 7.92 6.51
C THR A 38 -17.02 7.78 7.89
N SER A 39 -16.68 8.69 8.79
CA SER A 39 -17.31 8.71 10.11
C SER A 39 -18.78 9.10 10.02
N VAL A 40 -19.62 8.33 10.71
CA VAL A 40 -21.03 8.68 10.95
C VAL A 40 -21.15 9.46 12.26
N SER A 41 -20.30 9.14 13.22
CA SER A 41 -20.22 9.88 14.47
C SER A 41 -19.49 11.20 14.26
N ALA A 42 -19.89 12.27 14.96
CA ALA A 42 -19.05 13.46 15.04
C ALA A 42 -17.69 13.09 15.65
N LEU A 43 -16.59 13.48 15.00
CA LEU A 43 -15.23 13.27 15.50
C LEU A 43 -14.72 14.53 16.19
N LYS A 44 -13.91 14.36 17.22
CA LYS A 44 -13.30 15.44 18.00
C LYS A 44 -11.79 15.25 18.05
N SER A 45 -11.10 16.33 18.40
CA SER A 45 -9.64 16.27 18.63
C SER A 45 -9.30 15.16 19.64
N GLY A 46 -8.30 14.34 19.30
CA GLY A 46 -7.86 13.20 20.09
C GLY A 46 -8.47 11.84 19.71
N ASP A 47 -9.49 11.81 18.84
CA ASP A 47 -10.09 10.56 18.34
C ASP A 47 -9.22 9.93 17.22
N ASN A 48 -8.18 9.19 17.57
CA ASN A 48 -7.27 8.55 16.61
C ASN A 48 -7.81 7.19 16.16
N ILE A 49 -8.62 7.18 15.10
CA ILE A 49 -9.30 5.98 14.61
C ILE A 49 -8.42 5.22 13.62
N GLY A 50 -7.87 4.07 14.02
CA GLY A 50 -7.07 3.19 13.17
C GLY A 50 -7.91 2.11 12.48
N MET A 51 -7.90 2.11 11.14
CA MET A 51 -8.58 1.11 10.32
C MET A 51 -7.62 0.34 9.43
N THR A 52 -7.76 -0.97 9.38
CA THR A 52 -7.07 -1.85 8.45
C THR A 52 -8.08 -2.40 7.45
N PHE A 53 -7.81 -2.20 6.18
CA PHE A 53 -8.54 -2.81 5.07
C PHE A 53 -7.65 -3.90 4.48
N ALA A 54 -8.25 -4.97 3.98
CA ALA A 54 -7.51 -6.07 3.38
C ALA A 54 -8.21 -6.60 2.13
N VAL A 55 -7.42 -7.03 1.15
CA VAL A 55 -7.87 -8.02 0.15
C VAL A 55 -7.58 -9.38 0.75
N ARG A 56 -8.55 -10.30 0.73
CA ARG A 56 -8.40 -11.66 1.25
C ARG A 56 -8.90 -12.65 0.23
N CYS A 57 -8.10 -13.65 -0.11
CA CYS A 57 -8.42 -14.70 -1.06
C CYS A 57 -8.45 -16.07 -0.38
N GLN A 58 -9.35 -16.90 -0.86
CA GLN A 58 -9.51 -18.31 -0.48
C GLN A 58 -10.02 -19.10 -1.69
N TYR A 59 -10.12 -20.42 -1.57
CA TYR A 59 -10.84 -21.19 -2.58
C TYR A 59 -12.33 -20.80 -2.56
N SER A 60 -12.97 -20.78 -3.73
CA SER A 60 -14.39 -20.44 -3.86
C SER A 60 -15.32 -21.37 -3.07
N SER A 61 -14.87 -22.60 -2.77
CA SER A 61 -15.54 -23.54 -1.87
C SER A 61 -15.60 -23.10 -0.40
N GLY A 62 -14.87 -22.04 -0.03
CA GLY A 62 -14.72 -21.59 1.36
C GLY A 62 -13.48 -22.15 2.06
N SER A 63 -12.77 -23.10 1.45
CA SER A 63 -11.56 -23.68 2.02
C SER A 63 -10.38 -22.70 2.01
N ALA A 64 -9.57 -22.72 3.06
CA ALA A 64 -8.35 -21.93 3.13
C ALA A 64 -7.33 -22.34 2.06
N LEU A 65 -6.47 -21.39 1.65
CA LEU A 65 -5.34 -21.69 0.79
C LEU A 65 -4.31 -22.57 1.53
N PRO A 66 -3.43 -23.29 0.79
CA PRO A 66 -2.38 -24.10 1.41
C PRO A 66 -1.49 -23.28 2.33
N GLN A 67 -0.95 -23.92 3.38
CA GLN A 67 0.02 -23.28 4.26
C GLN A 67 1.21 -22.72 3.47
N GLY A 68 1.66 -21.51 3.83
CA GLY A 68 2.75 -20.82 3.13
C GLY A 68 2.31 -20.06 1.87
N ALA A 69 1.07 -20.25 1.39
CA ALA A 69 0.50 -19.35 0.39
C ALA A 69 0.09 -18.03 1.05
N GLU A 70 0.35 -16.93 0.37
CA GLU A 70 -0.17 -15.64 0.79
C GLU A 70 -1.67 -15.60 0.58
N THR A 71 -2.39 -15.12 1.60
CA THR A 71 -3.87 -15.13 1.60
C THR A 71 -4.46 -13.75 1.41
N GLY A 72 -3.64 -12.72 1.31
CA GLY A 72 -4.12 -11.34 1.19
C GLY A 72 -3.02 -10.31 1.13
N ALA A 73 -3.43 -9.05 1.03
CA ALA A 73 -2.62 -7.87 1.35
C ALA A 73 -3.47 -6.92 2.20
N TYR A 74 -2.83 -6.04 2.99
CA TYR A 74 -3.54 -5.06 3.79
C TYR A 74 -3.06 -3.63 3.50
N TRP A 75 -3.93 -2.69 3.86
CA TRP A 75 -3.68 -1.26 3.87
C TRP A 75 -4.21 -0.73 5.20
N ALA A 76 -3.43 0.09 5.90
CA ALA A 76 -3.83 0.62 7.21
C ALA A 76 -3.55 2.12 7.28
N ALA A 77 -4.48 2.85 7.88
CA ALA A 77 -4.30 4.25 8.20
C ALA A 77 -5.07 4.62 9.47
N ASN A 78 -4.61 5.65 10.16
CA ASN A 78 -5.39 6.31 11.20
C ASN A 78 -6.03 7.60 10.67
N LEU A 79 -7.21 7.93 11.18
CA LEU A 79 -7.78 9.27 11.05
C LEU A 79 -7.21 10.18 12.15
N VAL A 80 -6.99 11.45 11.81
CA VAL A 80 -6.60 12.52 12.74
C VAL A 80 -7.67 13.63 12.72
N PRO A 81 -8.72 13.52 13.54
CA PRO A 81 -9.75 14.53 13.65
C PRO A 81 -9.28 15.75 14.47
N PRO A 82 -9.95 16.90 14.35
CA PRO A 82 -11.14 17.14 13.52
C PRO A 82 -10.83 17.33 12.03
N GLY A 83 -9.55 17.39 11.63
CA GLY A 83 -9.14 17.66 10.25
C GLY A 83 -9.50 16.56 9.25
N GLU A 84 -9.58 15.31 9.72
CA GLU A 84 -9.93 14.17 8.88
C GLU A 84 -11.22 13.48 9.37
N THR A 85 -12.12 13.17 8.44
CA THR A 85 -13.38 12.45 8.72
C THR A 85 -13.58 11.22 7.84
N SER A 86 -12.68 10.99 6.88
CA SER A 86 -12.79 9.89 5.93
C SER A 86 -11.43 9.36 5.47
N LEU A 87 -11.38 8.08 5.13
CA LEU A 87 -10.26 7.40 4.49
C LEU A 87 -10.68 6.93 3.09
N ALA A 88 -9.72 6.92 2.16
CA ALA A 88 -9.87 6.35 0.83
C ALA A 88 -8.75 5.33 0.57
N PRO A 89 -8.91 4.07 1.02
CA PRO A 89 -7.88 3.04 0.90
C PRO A 89 -7.58 2.68 -0.57
N GLY A 90 -6.29 2.66 -0.91
CA GLY A 90 -5.78 2.19 -2.20
C GLY A 90 -5.23 0.77 -2.12
N LEU A 91 -6.08 -0.20 -1.77
CA LEU A 91 -5.67 -1.61 -1.64
C LEU A 91 -5.25 -2.18 -2.98
N ARG A 92 -4.15 -2.93 -2.96
CA ARG A 92 -3.65 -3.64 -4.13
C ARG A 92 -2.88 -4.87 -3.72
N TRP A 93 -2.92 -5.89 -4.56
CA TRP A 93 -2.19 -7.13 -4.34
C TRP A 93 -1.91 -7.83 -5.66
N LEU A 94 -0.74 -8.44 -5.76
CA LEU A 94 -0.43 -9.40 -6.82
C LEU A 94 -0.65 -10.81 -6.26
N PHE A 95 -1.83 -11.36 -6.49
CA PHE A 95 -2.15 -12.74 -6.15
C PHE A 95 -1.43 -13.69 -7.10
N GLN A 96 -0.87 -14.77 -6.58
CA GLN A 96 -0.35 -15.90 -7.36
C GLN A 96 -1.12 -17.16 -6.97
N ALA A 97 -1.78 -17.79 -7.94
CA ALA A 97 -2.57 -18.99 -7.71
C ALA A 97 -1.65 -20.15 -7.26
N PRO A 98 -1.82 -20.70 -6.04
CA PRO A 98 -0.98 -21.82 -5.59
C PRO A 98 -1.27 -23.12 -6.34
N THR A 99 -2.50 -23.31 -6.80
CA THR A 99 -2.96 -24.49 -7.53
C THR A 99 -3.92 -24.08 -8.66
N THR A 100 -4.27 -25.00 -9.55
CA THR A 100 -5.35 -24.76 -10.52
C THR A 100 -6.70 -24.92 -9.82
N ALA A 101 -7.44 -23.83 -9.65
CA ALA A 101 -8.71 -23.81 -8.93
C ALA A 101 -9.56 -22.57 -9.24
N THR A 102 -10.75 -22.54 -8.67
CA THR A 102 -11.58 -21.33 -8.60
C THR A 102 -11.37 -20.63 -7.26
N TYR A 103 -11.00 -19.37 -7.31
CA TYR A 103 -10.69 -18.53 -6.15
C TYR A 103 -11.81 -17.52 -5.90
N LYS A 104 -12.04 -17.19 -4.63
CA LYS A 104 -12.87 -16.07 -4.19
C LYS A 104 -12.00 -15.10 -3.42
N CYS A 105 -11.95 -13.87 -3.89
CA CYS A 105 -11.25 -12.77 -3.24
C CYS A 105 -12.24 -11.68 -2.85
N ARG A 106 -12.04 -11.07 -1.68
CA ARG A 106 -12.96 -10.07 -1.11
C ARG A 106 -12.21 -8.93 -0.45
N LEU A 107 -12.83 -7.75 -0.43
CA LEU A 107 -12.41 -6.66 0.45
C LEU A 107 -13.00 -6.88 1.85
N SER A 108 -12.16 -6.74 2.87
CA SER A 108 -12.57 -6.80 4.27
C SER A 108 -11.95 -5.63 5.05
N VAL A 109 -12.52 -5.32 6.21
CA VAL A 109 -12.10 -4.23 7.09
C VAL A 109 -12.10 -4.66 8.55
N THR A 110 -11.16 -4.15 9.32
CA THR A 110 -11.14 -4.26 10.78
C THR A 110 -10.62 -2.95 11.39
N SER A 111 -10.89 -2.74 12.68
CA SER A 111 -10.33 -1.63 13.45
C SER A 111 -9.20 -2.15 14.32
N TYR A 112 -8.00 -1.57 14.23
CA TYR A 112 -6.84 -1.98 15.03
C TYR A 112 -6.45 -0.97 16.11
N SER A 113 -6.96 0.26 16.03
CA SER A 113 -6.80 1.28 17.07
C SER A 113 -8.11 2.01 17.28
N SER A 114 -8.60 1.96 18.50
CA SER A 114 -9.72 2.76 18.99
C SER A 114 -9.23 3.70 20.08
N ILE A 115 -8.04 4.33 19.92
CA ILE A 115 -7.62 5.41 20.83
C ILE A 115 -8.60 6.57 20.60
N ILE A 116 -9.72 6.46 21.28
CA ILE A 116 -10.81 7.39 21.31
C ILE A 116 -10.75 7.95 22.72
N ASN A 117 -10.63 9.27 22.81
CA ASN A 117 -10.52 9.93 24.10
C ASN A 117 -11.79 9.63 24.92
N ASN A 118 -11.64 9.26 26.19
CA ASN A 118 -12.73 8.92 27.12
C ASN A 118 -13.58 7.69 26.74
N ASP A 119 -12.98 6.65 26.13
CA ASP A 119 -13.64 5.36 25.83
C ASP A 119 -14.91 5.45 24.96
N ARG A 120 -15.06 6.55 24.22
CA ARG A 120 -16.22 6.74 23.34
C ARG A 120 -16.17 5.73 22.19
N GLN A 121 -17.34 5.29 21.73
CA GLN A 121 -17.45 4.50 20.50
C GLN A 121 -17.69 5.40 19.29
N VAL A 122 -17.00 5.08 18.19
CA VAL A 122 -17.13 5.78 16.90
C VAL A 122 -17.62 4.79 15.86
N THR A 123 -18.63 5.20 15.09
CA THR A 123 -19.12 4.41 13.97
C THR A 123 -18.57 4.94 12.66
N MET A 124 -17.88 4.07 11.93
CA MET A 124 -17.43 4.30 10.56
C MET A 124 -18.37 3.59 9.59
N ARG A 125 -18.66 4.21 8.46
CA ARG A 125 -19.48 3.65 7.38
C ARG A 125 -18.65 3.53 6.11
N ILE A 126 -18.73 2.38 5.46
CA ILE A 126 -18.29 2.18 4.09
C ILE A 126 -19.51 2.34 3.19
N PRO A 127 -19.56 3.36 2.31
CA PRO A 127 -20.66 3.51 1.36
C PRO A 127 -20.76 2.31 0.41
N ALA A 128 -21.95 2.08 -0.14
CA ALA A 128 -22.14 1.10 -1.21
C ALA A 128 -21.35 1.50 -2.47
N GLY A 129 -20.99 0.52 -3.31
CA GLY A 129 -20.28 0.74 -4.57
C GLY A 129 -18.77 0.51 -4.52
N ALA A 130 -18.22 0.10 -3.37
CA ALA A 130 -16.85 -0.42 -3.31
C ALA A 130 -16.75 -1.70 -4.14
N GLU A 131 -15.69 -1.81 -4.94
CA GLU A 131 -15.45 -2.93 -5.84
C GLU A 131 -14.03 -3.48 -5.67
N LEU A 132 -13.88 -4.77 -5.94
CA LEU A 132 -12.58 -5.40 -6.14
C LEU A 132 -12.40 -5.63 -7.64
N GLY A 133 -11.42 -4.96 -8.24
CA GLY A 133 -11.00 -5.21 -9.61
C GLY A 133 -10.04 -6.38 -9.70
N ARG A 134 -10.06 -7.07 -10.85
CA ARG A 134 -9.08 -8.10 -11.21
C ARG A 134 -8.58 -7.90 -12.63
N LEU A 135 -7.28 -8.15 -12.81
CA LEU A 135 -6.62 -8.25 -14.10
C LEU A 135 -5.65 -9.43 -14.05
N ALA A 136 -5.82 -10.42 -14.93
CA ALA A 136 -4.79 -11.44 -15.13
C ALA A 136 -3.57 -10.77 -15.76
N VAL A 137 -2.38 -11.02 -15.20
CA VAL A 137 -1.13 -10.40 -15.64
C VAL A 137 -0.11 -11.47 -16.00
N GLY A 138 0.86 -11.11 -16.85
CA GLY A 138 1.90 -12.03 -17.29
C GLY A 138 2.72 -12.60 -16.13
N SER A 139 3.35 -13.75 -16.37
CA SER A 139 4.21 -14.45 -15.39
C SER A 139 5.36 -13.61 -14.86
N GLY A 140 5.82 -12.62 -15.65
CA GLY A 140 6.83 -11.64 -15.26
C GLY A 140 6.40 -10.66 -14.17
N ALA A 141 5.09 -10.50 -13.91
CA ALA A 141 4.61 -9.60 -12.87
C ALA A 141 5.20 -9.98 -11.51
N THR A 142 5.55 -9.00 -10.69
CA THR A 142 6.14 -9.24 -9.38
C THR A 142 5.72 -8.18 -8.38
N ARG A 143 5.83 -8.51 -7.10
CA ARG A 143 5.67 -7.58 -5.99
C ARG A 143 6.88 -7.67 -5.08
N TRP A 144 7.13 -6.62 -4.32
CA TRP A 144 8.21 -6.57 -3.34
C TRP A 144 7.80 -5.78 -2.11
N THR A 145 8.56 -5.98 -1.05
CA THR A 145 8.38 -5.31 0.24
C THR A 145 9.39 -4.18 0.36
N LEU A 146 9.19 -3.30 1.35
CA LEU A 146 10.16 -2.25 1.65
C LEU A 146 11.10 -2.78 2.74
N PRO A 147 12.39 -3.00 2.45
CA PRO A 147 13.32 -3.53 3.45
C PRO A 147 13.49 -2.56 4.61
N THR A 148 13.67 -3.05 5.84
CA THR A 148 13.83 -2.24 7.06
C THR A 148 14.91 -1.16 6.93
N ALA A 149 15.98 -1.42 6.16
CA ALA A 149 17.04 -0.43 5.89
C ALA A 149 16.57 0.81 5.11
N SER A 150 15.36 0.79 4.55
CA SER A 150 14.73 1.97 3.93
C SER A 150 13.97 2.84 4.94
N ALA A 151 13.81 2.38 6.18
CA ALA A 151 13.15 3.17 7.20
C ALA A 151 14.03 4.37 7.57
N THR A 152 13.50 5.57 7.43
CA THR A 152 14.27 6.80 7.66
C THR A 152 13.36 8.00 7.90
N THR A 153 13.90 9.01 8.57
CA THR A 153 13.24 10.31 8.73
C THR A 153 13.67 11.24 7.60
N VAL A 154 12.70 11.84 6.93
CA VAL A 154 12.88 12.88 5.91
C VAL A 154 12.73 14.22 6.59
N ALA A 155 13.83 14.97 6.69
CA ALA A 155 13.83 16.30 7.26
C ALA A 155 13.24 17.33 6.27
N ARG A 156 12.72 18.44 6.81
CA ARG A 156 12.22 19.55 6.00
C ARG A 156 13.21 20.01 4.93
N GLY A 157 12.73 20.12 3.70
CA GLY A 157 13.52 20.55 2.54
C GLY A 157 14.40 19.47 1.94
N THR A 158 14.38 18.23 2.48
CA THR A 158 15.21 17.11 2.00
C THR A 158 14.38 16.07 1.25
N THR A 159 15.05 15.19 0.51
CA THR A 159 14.42 14.06 -0.18
C THR A 159 15.11 12.76 0.21
N ALA A 160 14.34 11.79 0.69
CA ALA A 160 14.80 10.42 0.86
C ALA A 160 14.47 9.59 -0.39
N THR A 161 15.31 8.60 -0.67
CA THR A 161 15.10 7.58 -1.70
C THR A 161 15.01 6.24 -1.01
N THR A 162 13.92 5.50 -1.22
CA THR A 162 13.81 4.14 -0.70
C THR A 162 14.76 3.19 -1.43
N LEU A 163 15.13 2.07 -0.79
CA LEU A 163 15.79 1.01 -1.52
C LEU A 163 14.85 0.52 -2.61
N GLY A 164 15.33 0.57 -3.86
CA GLY A 164 14.54 0.16 -5.00
C GLY A 164 14.40 -1.35 -5.15
N TYR A 165 13.69 -1.74 -6.21
CA TYR A 165 13.61 -3.11 -6.72
C TYR A 165 13.98 -3.12 -8.20
N THR A 166 14.69 -4.17 -8.63
CA THR A 166 15.03 -4.35 -10.06
C THR A 166 14.02 -5.27 -10.69
N TYR A 167 13.24 -4.74 -11.62
CA TYR A 167 12.24 -5.44 -12.40
C TYR A 167 12.74 -5.72 -13.81
N THR A 168 12.45 -6.90 -14.34
CA THR A 168 12.72 -7.29 -15.73
C THR A 168 11.39 -7.34 -16.47
N PRO A 169 11.03 -6.30 -17.26
CA PRO A 169 9.83 -6.35 -18.09
C PRO A 169 9.83 -7.55 -19.04
N THR A 170 8.67 -8.18 -19.21
CA THR A 170 8.45 -9.15 -20.28
C THR A 170 8.08 -8.46 -21.58
N ASP A 171 7.87 -9.22 -22.66
CA ASP A 171 7.36 -8.65 -23.89
C ASP A 171 5.97 -8.04 -23.69
N GLY A 172 5.87 -6.73 -23.91
CA GLY A 172 4.64 -5.95 -23.89
C GLY A 172 4.93 -4.50 -24.26
N LYS A 173 3.87 -3.70 -24.42
CA LYS A 173 3.96 -2.30 -24.86
C LYS A 173 4.17 -1.36 -23.67
N GLN A 174 3.67 -1.72 -22.49
CA GLN A 174 3.68 -0.85 -21.32
C GLN A 174 3.95 -1.64 -20.04
N THR A 175 4.87 -1.12 -19.22
CA THR A 175 5.11 -1.58 -17.86
C THR A 175 4.48 -0.60 -16.89
N THR A 176 3.68 -1.11 -15.95
CA THR A 176 3.12 -0.34 -14.84
C THR A 176 3.87 -0.71 -13.58
N ILE A 177 4.35 0.30 -12.85
CA ILE A 177 4.98 0.19 -11.55
C ILE A 177 4.13 0.95 -10.55
N VAL A 178 3.79 0.33 -9.43
CA VAL A 178 3.09 0.96 -8.31
C VAL A 178 3.95 0.81 -7.08
N GLN A 179 4.15 1.88 -6.31
CA GLN A 179 4.86 1.86 -5.03
C GLN A 179 4.14 2.70 -3.99
N ASP A 180 4.24 2.35 -2.72
CA ASP A 180 3.70 3.09 -1.58
C ASP A 180 4.68 3.23 -0.43
N ALA A 181 4.66 4.38 0.24
CA ALA A 181 5.26 4.52 1.56
C ALA A 181 4.17 4.78 2.60
N ASN A 182 4.30 4.15 3.76
CA ASN A 182 3.57 4.55 4.95
C ASN A 182 4.38 5.63 5.67
N LEU A 183 3.80 6.81 5.79
CA LEU A 183 4.43 8.01 6.31
C LEU A 183 3.86 8.35 7.69
N THR A 184 4.73 8.67 8.64
CA THR A 184 4.36 9.22 9.97
C THR A 184 4.92 10.61 10.11
N THR A 185 4.08 11.57 10.47
CA THR A 185 4.53 12.90 10.87
C THR A 185 5.19 12.86 12.25
N CYS A 186 6.34 13.51 12.37
CA CYS A 186 7.08 13.56 13.61
C CYS A 186 6.59 14.74 14.46
N VAL A 187 5.71 14.48 15.44
CA VAL A 187 5.31 15.48 16.44
C VAL A 187 6.45 15.80 17.42
N ALA A 188 6.36 16.94 18.09
CA ALA A 188 7.22 17.23 19.24
C ALA A 188 7.11 16.11 20.30
N GLY A 189 8.25 15.54 20.70
CA GLY A 189 8.29 14.45 21.67
C GLY A 189 7.78 13.10 21.16
N SER A 190 7.63 12.92 19.83
CA SER A 190 7.24 11.65 19.23
C SER A 190 8.17 10.50 19.66
N ARG A 191 7.57 9.35 19.98
CA ARG A 191 8.31 8.11 20.27
C ARG A 191 8.76 7.37 19.00
N ILE A 192 8.23 7.74 17.84
CA ILE A 192 8.43 7.03 16.57
C ILE A 192 9.59 7.64 15.77
N CYS A 193 9.72 8.97 15.81
CA CYS A 193 10.75 9.68 15.08
C CYS A 193 11.07 11.03 15.74
N ALA A 194 12.29 11.53 15.50
CA ALA A 194 12.79 12.76 16.11
C ALA A 194 12.66 13.98 15.18
N GLY A 195 12.90 15.18 15.73
CA GLY A 195 12.96 16.43 14.97
C GLY A 195 11.63 17.18 14.82
N GLY A 196 10.55 16.65 15.38
CA GLY A 196 9.26 17.32 15.46
C GLY A 196 9.24 18.52 16.38
N THR A 197 8.42 19.52 16.05
CA THR A 197 8.24 20.76 16.84
C THR A 197 6.76 21.15 16.91
N SER A 198 6.38 21.95 17.91
CA SER A 198 5.02 22.51 18.01
C SER A 198 4.79 23.72 17.09
N ALA A 199 5.80 24.13 16.31
CA ALA A 199 5.69 25.27 15.40
C ALA A 199 4.92 24.94 14.12
N TYR A 200 4.77 23.66 13.79
CA TYR A 200 4.03 23.17 12.63
C TYR A 200 2.89 22.25 13.07
N GLN A 201 1.83 22.19 12.28
CA GLN A 201 0.64 21.37 12.54
C GLN A 201 0.56 20.14 11.61
N GLY A 202 1.66 19.80 10.96
CA GLY A 202 1.73 18.72 9.98
C GLY A 202 2.93 18.84 9.07
N THR A 203 2.88 18.11 7.96
CA THR A 203 3.90 18.02 6.92
C THR A 203 3.27 18.11 5.54
N GLU A 204 3.84 18.94 4.68
CA GLU A 204 3.57 18.94 3.24
C GLU A 204 4.64 18.08 2.56
N ALA A 205 4.22 16.93 2.02
CA ALA A 205 5.12 15.97 1.38
C ALA A 205 4.82 15.78 -0.11
N GLU A 206 5.88 15.53 -0.87
CA GLU A 206 5.82 15.12 -2.27
C GLU A 206 6.37 13.70 -2.41
N THR A 207 5.70 12.85 -3.18
CA THR A 207 6.21 11.51 -3.51
C THR A 207 6.15 11.24 -4.99
N TRP A 208 7.12 10.49 -5.52
CA TRP A 208 7.12 10.01 -6.90
C TRP A 208 7.97 8.74 -7.05
N ILE A 209 7.65 7.93 -8.05
CA ILE A 209 8.51 6.82 -8.46
C ILE A 209 9.57 7.37 -9.42
N GLU A 210 10.82 6.98 -9.21
CA GLU A 210 11.91 7.16 -10.16
C GLU A 210 12.38 5.79 -10.63
N ALA A 211 12.40 5.61 -11.96
CA ALA A 211 12.78 4.37 -12.61
C ALA A 211 14.06 4.59 -13.40
N GLN A 212 15.12 3.85 -13.10
CA GLN A 212 16.38 3.87 -13.84
C GLN A 212 16.42 2.65 -14.78
N PRO A 213 16.34 2.83 -16.11
CA PRO A 213 16.58 1.76 -17.07
C PRO A 213 18.01 1.22 -16.93
N GLN A 214 18.15 -0.11 -16.93
CA GLN A 214 19.39 -0.82 -16.68
C GLN A 214 19.60 -1.99 -17.65
N MET A 215 20.88 -2.32 -17.86
CA MET A 215 21.33 -3.58 -18.46
C MET A 215 21.29 -4.70 -17.40
N PRO A 216 21.37 -5.99 -17.79
CA PRO A 216 21.33 -7.11 -16.84
C PRO A 216 22.44 -7.11 -15.79
N ASN A 217 23.55 -6.41 -16.05
CA ASN A 217 24.66 -6.25 -15.11
C ASN A 217 24.44 -5.10 -14.09
N GLY A 218 23.32 -4.37 -14.19
CA GLY A 218 22.96 -3.25 -13.33
C GLY A 218 23.43 -1.88 -13.83
N ASP A 219 24.20 -1.81 -14.91
CA ASP A 219 24.65 -0.54 -15.46
C ASP A 219 23.48 0.24 -16.07
N PRO A 220 23.40 1.57 -15.85
CA PRO A 220 22.38 2.38 -16.48
C PRO A 220 22.58 2.41 -18.00
N CYS A 221 21.51 2.19 -18.76
CA CYS A 221 21.52 2.30 -20.24
C CYS A 221 20.59 3.39 -20.78
N GLY A 222 20.14 4.29 -19.90
CA GLY A 222 19.32 5.45 -20.23
C GLY A 222 19.24 6.43 -19.06
N GLY A 223 18.59 7.58 -19.26
CA GLY A 223 18.31 8.51 -18.17
C GLY A 223 17.20 8.01 -17.24
N PRO A 224 17.14 8.50 -15.99
CA PRO A 224 16.05 8.16 -15.08
C PRO A 224 14.71 8.70 -15.60
N ILE A 225 13.68 7.87 -15.51
CA ILE A 225 12.31 8.20 -15.84
C ILE A 225 11.60 8.59 -14.55
N LYS A 226 11.25 9.88 -14.45
CA LYS A 226 10.52 10.42 -13.31
C LYS A 226 9.02 10.26 -13.52
N GLY A 227 8.34 9.63 -12.57
CA GLY A 227 6.89 9.56 -12.55
C GLY A 227 6.19 10.83 -12.06
N PRO A 228 4.85 10.85 -12.13
CA PRO A 228 4.06 11.97 -11.60
C PRO A 228 4.32 12.19 -10.11
N VAL A 229 4.39 13.46 -9.71
CA VAL A 229 4.51 13.86 -8.31
C VAL A 229 3.13 13.89 -7.66
N ALA A 230 2.94 13.09 -6.62
CA ALA A 230 1.80 13.18 -5.73
C ALA A 230 2.14 14.13 -4.57
N LYS A 231 1.16 14.94 -4.16
CA LYS A 231 1.28 15.90 -3.05
C LYS A 231 0.38 15.47 -1.90
N TRP A 232 0.87 15.61 -0.69
CA TRP A 232 0.22 15.16 0.53
C TRP A 232 0.31 16.26 1.58
N SER A 233 -0.83 16.60 2.18
CA SER A 233 -0.89 17.36 3.42
C SER A 233 -1.19 16.38 4.54
N ILE A 234 -0.22 16.19 5.45
CA ILE A 234 -0.26 15.14 6.48
C ILE A 234 -0.37 15.80 7.85
N PRO A 235 -1.44 15.58 8.63
CA PRO A 235 -1.60 16.21 9.95
C PRO A 235 -0.55 15.75 10.96
N ASP A 236 -0.21 16.59 11.93
CA ASP A 236 0.92 16.38 12.86
C ASP A 236 0.89 15.02 13.59
N ALA A 237 -0.28 14.50 13.97
CA ALA A 237 -0.42 13.25 14.71
C ALA A 237 -0.70 12.01 13.82
N LYS A 238 -0.42 12.07 12.52
CA LYS A 238 -0.69 10.96 11.61
C LYS A 238 0.37 9.86 11.77
N HIS A 239 -0.05 8.67 12.22
CA HIS A 239 0.84 7.52 12.35
C HIS A 239 0.98 6.75 11.03
N HIS A 240 -0.03 6.73 10.16
CA HIS A 240 0.07 6.09 8.85
C HIS A 240 -0.68 6.89 7.78
N GLN A 241 0.07 7.62 6.96
CA GLN A 241 -0.36 8.12 5.66
C GLN A 241 0.22 7.23 4.57
N ALA A 242 -0.64 6.46 3.90
CA ALA A 242 -0.21 5.65 2.76
C ALA A 242 -0.11 6.51 1.49
N ALA A 243 1.12 6.88 1.13
CA ALA A 243 1.43 7.64 -0.07
C ALA A 243 1.66 6.69 -1.25
N THR A 244 0.62 6.43 -2.05
CA THR A 244 0.69 5.56 -3.24
C THR A 244 1.03 6.35 -4.50
N ASN A 245 1.93 5.81 -5.31
CA ASN A 245 2.35 6.35 -6.60
C ASN A 245 2.23 5.29 -7.69
N THR A 246 1.97 5.72 -8.92
CA THR A 246 1.95 4.85 -10.11
C THR A 246 2.79 5.49 -11.20
N LEU A 247 3.59 4.68 -11.88
CA LEU A 247 4.40 5.06 -13.03
C LEU A 247 4.17 4.07 -14.16
N ASN A 248 3.77 4.59 -15.32
CA ASN A 248 3.66 3.81 -16.55
C ASN A 248 4.85 4.13 -17.46
N ILE A 249 5.53 3.09 -17.94
CA ILE A 249 6.72 3.20 -18.79
C ILE A 249 6.45 2.42 -20.07
N THR A 250 6.56 3.08 -21.23
CA THR A 250 6.44 2.40 -22.52
C THR A 250 7.73 1.67 -22.87
N LYS A 251 7.63 0.63 -23.71
CA LYS A 251 8.82 -0.08 -24.23
C LYS A 251 9.82 0.86 -24.91
N THR A 252 9.34 1.91 -25.57
CA THR A 252 10.20 2.93 -26.21
C THR A 252 11.01 3.76 -25.21
N GLN A 253 10.44 4.09 -24.05
CA GLN A 253 11.15 4.81 -22.99
C GLN A 253 12.31 4.01 -22.39
N LEU A 254 12.29 2.68 -22.54
CA LEU A 254 13.40 1.82 -22.09
C LEU A 254 14.59 1.82 -23.05
N GLY A 255 14.45 2.28 -24.30
CA GLY A 255 15.59 2.45 -25.21
C GLY A 255 16.44 1.19 -25.47
N GLY A 256 15.86 -0.01 -25.32
CA GLY A 256 16.57 -1.28 -25.44
C GLY A 256 17.11 -1.85 -24.12
N CYS A 257 16.99 -1.12 -23.01
CA CYS A 257 17.23 -1.63 -21.66
C CYS A 257 16.26 -2.76 -21.32
N THR A 258 16.78 -3.80 -20.68
CA THR A 258 16.01 -5.00 -20.32
C THR A 258 15.59 -5.04 -18.86
N GLN A 259 16.08 -4.12 -18.03
CA GLN A 259 15.73 -4.02 -16.61
C GLN A 259 15.39 -2.58 -16.21
N ILE A 260 14.67 -2.46 -15.10
CA ILE A 260 14.27 -1.19 -14.50
C ILE A 260 14.54 -1.27 -13.00
N ARG A 261 15.38 -0.38 -12.47
CA ARG A 261 15.49 -0.15 -11.03
C ARG A 261 14.48 0.90 -10.61
N ALA A 262 13.41 0.49 -9.93
CA ALA A 262 12.36 1.38 -9.43
C ALA A 262 12.60 1.74 -7.97
N SER A 263 12.56 3.03 -7.63
CA SER A 263 12.64 3.53 -6.25
C SER A 263 11.56 4.57 -5.99
N LEU A 264 11.13 4.69 -4.75
CA LEU A 264 10.21 5.74 -4.33
C LEU A 264 11.01 6.90 -3.73
N LYS A 265 10.71 8.12 -4.17
CA LYS A 265 11.23 9.35 -3.59
C LYS A 265 10.17 9.94 -2.68
N VAL A 266 10.60 10.41 -1.52
CA VAL A 266 9.75 11.12 -0.56
C VAL A 266 10.47 12.40 -0.18
N LYS A 267 9.83 13.53 -0.42
CA LYS A 267 10.35 14.86 -0.10
C LYS A 267 9.44 15.54 0.90
N ASP A 268 10.02 16.00 2.00
CA ASP A 268 9.35 16.96 2.88
C ASP A 268 9.59 18.36 2.32
N THR A 269 8.51 19.01 1.89
CA THR A 269 8.57 20.37 1.32
C THR A 269 8.39 21.45 2.38
N ALA A 270 7.63 21.17 3.43
CA ALA A 270 7.39 22.08 4.56
C ALA A 270 6.79 21.33 5.75
N GLY A 271 6.97 21.89 6.95
CA GLY A 271 6.36 21.37 8.18
C GLY A 271 7.32 20.58 9.06
N ASN A 272 6.76 19.68 9.86
CA ASN A 272 7.53 18.74 10.68
C ASN A 272 8.14 17.62 9.82
N PRO A 273 9.26 17.00 10.23
CA PRO A 273 9.80 15.84 9.53
C PRO A 273 8.80 14.71 9.39
N VAL A 274 9.00 13.85 8.39
CA VAL A 274 8.17 12.67 8.16
C VAL A 274 9.02 11.40 8.14
N TYR A 275 8.56 10.36 8.83
CA TYR A 275 9.21 9.06 8.90
C TYR A 275 8.60 8.09 7.89
N ILE A 276 9.45 7.41 7.13
CA ILE A 276 9.09 6.31 6.23
C ILE A 276 9.14 5.01 7.03
N HIS A 277 8.00 4.33 7.15
CA HIS A 277 7.95 2.97 7.69
C HIS A 277 8.51 1.97 6.68
N ALA A 278 9.29 1.01 7.17
CA ALA A 278 9.75 -0.14 6.39
C ALA A 278 9.83 -1.41 7.25
N GLY A 279 9.96 -2.58 6.60
CA GLY A 279 9.93 -3.89 7.25
C GLY A 279 8.60 -4.63 7.06
N HIS A 280 8.55 -5.88 7.55
CA HIS A 280 7.38 -6.75 7.46
C HIS A 280 6.53 -6.70 8.74
N ALA A 281 5.20 -6.75 8.59
CA ALA A 281 4.27 -6.74 9.72
C ALA A 281 3.63 -8.11 10.04
N SER A 282 3.62 -9.09 9.13
CA SER A 282 3.01 -10.42 9.37
C SER A 282 3.42 -11.45 8.30
N GLU A 283 3.31 -12.75 8.62
CA GLU A 283 3.74 -13.87 7.77
C GLU A 283 2.71 -14.34 6.73
N GLN A 284 1.40 -14.14 6.97
CA GLN A 284 0.33 -14.69 6.09
C GLN A 284 -0.35 -13.64 5.19
N ILE A 285 -0.09 -12.36 5.44
CA ILE A 285 -0.54 -11.24 4.61
C ILE A 285 0.68 -10.67 3.89
N ALA A 286 0.59 -10.58 2.57
CA ALA A 286 1.62 -10.05 1.71
C ALA A 286 1.88 -8.58 2.06
N ALA A 287 2.99 -8.32 2.75
CA ALA A 287 3.55 -6.98 2.80
C ALA A 287 3.83 -6.55 1.34
N THR A 288 3.26 -5.42 0.93
CA THR A 288 3.38 -4.91 -0.43
C THR A 288 3.82 -3.46 -0.32
N HIS A 289 5.04 -3.20 -0.77
CA HIS A 289 5.57 -1.84 -0.98
C HIS A 289 5.51 -1.46 -2.45
N GLY A 290 5.67 -2.44 -3.32
CA GLY A 290 5.58 -2.19 -4.74
C GLY A 290 5.22 -3.42 -5.53
N LEU A 291 4.77 -3.17 -6.75
CA LEU A 291 4.52 -4.19 -7.76
C LEU A 291 4.79 -3.62 -9.13
N ALA A 292 5.12 -4.52 -10.05
CA ALA A 292 5.30 -4.21 -11.45
C ALA A 292 4.68 -5.33 -12.30
N TYR A 293 4.10 -4.94 -13.42
CA TYR A 293 3.63 -5.86 -14.46
C TYR A 293 3.70 -5.20 -15.83
N THR A 294 3.74 -6.02 -16.87
CA THR A 294 3.82 -5.58 -18.26
C THR A 294 2.62 -6.12 -19.04
N LEU A 295 2.02 -5.27 -19.87
CA LEU A 295 0.91 -5.57 -20.78
C LEU A 295 1.30 -5.27 -22.24
#